data_AF-A0A8S2ED24-F1
#
_entry.id   AF-A0A8S2ED24-F1
#
_cell.length_a   1.000
_cell.length_b   1.000
_cell.length_c   1.000
_cell.angle_alpha   90.00
_cell.angle_beta   90.00
_cell.angle_gamma   90.00
#
_symmetry.space_group_name_H-M   'P 1'
#
loop_
_entity.id
_entity.type
_entity.pdbx_description
1 polymer ?
#
loop_
_entity_poly.entity_id
_entity_poly.type
_entity_poly.pdbx_seq_one_letter_code
_entity_poly.pdbx_strand_id
1 'polypeptide(L)'
;MISFICITCGTQFPPSSSPPAHCLICEDERQYIGVNGQEWTSREIMISSNKYKNKIIEEEPNIYSIVPEPSFGIGQRALLIQTPNGNILWDCVSYLDQQTIQYIKEKIDDLSAD
;
A
#
# COMPACT_ATOMS: atom_id res chain seq x y z
N MET A 1 11.68 15.93 -4.86
CA MET A 1 11.46 14.84 -5.85
C MET A 1 10.33 13.96 -5.34
N ILE A 2 9.50 13.43 -6.23
CA ILE A 2 8.28 12.69 -5.89
C ILE A 2 8.49 11.22 -6.24
N SER A 3 8.10 10.31 -5.34
CA SER A 3 7.98 8.89 -5.66
C SER A 3 6.63 8.65 -6.33
N PHE A 4 6.65 8.53 -7.66
CA PHE A 4 5.43 8.32 -8.44
C PHE A 4 4.92 6.90 -8.29
N ILE A 5 3.59 6.78 -8.21
CA ILE A 5 2.87 5.52 -8.08
C ILE A 5 2.02 5.35 -9.34
N CYS A 6 2.15 4.23 -10.04
CA CYS A 6 1.27 3.92 -11.16
C CYS A 6 -0.15 3.67 -10.65
N ILE A 7 -1.14 4.38 -11.20
CA ILE A 7 -2.55 4.23 -10.78
C ILE A 7 -3.10 2.83 -11.11
N THR A 8 -2.63 2.21 -12.19
CA THR A 8 -3.12 0.90 -12.64
C THR A 8 -2.61 -0.25 -11.77
N CYS A 9 -1.30 -0.36 -11.54
CA CYS A 9 -0.73 -1.49 -10.79
C CYS A 9 -0.37 -1.18 -9.34
N GLY A 10 -0.27 0.10 -8.96
CA GLY A 10 0.10 0.52 -7.60
C GLY A 10 1.61 0.45 -7.30
N THR A 11 2.45 0.09 -8.26
CA THR A 11 3.92 0.11 -8.09
C THR A 11 4.43 1.53 -7.90
N GLN A 12 5.28 1.72 -6.89
CA GLN A 12 6.01 2.97 -6.63
C GLN A 12 7.39 2.94 -7.29
N PHE A 13 7.76 4.04 -7.93
CA PHE A 13 9.05 4.24 -8.58
C PHE A 13 9.97 5.12 -7.72
N PRO A 14 11.30 5.07 -7.93
CA PRO A 14 12.24 5.95 -7.25
C PRO A 14 11.91 7.44 -7.41
N PRO A 15 12.28 8.29 -6.43
CA PRO A 15 12.02 9.72 -6.49
C PRO A 15 12.57 10.38 -7.75
N SER A 16 11.75 11.19 -8.42
CA SER A 16 12.13 11.93 -9.62
C SER A 16 11.41 13.28 -9.71
N SER A 17 11.80 14.14 -10.66
CA SER A 17 11.16 15.44 -10.91
C SER A 17 9.90 15.33 -11.78
N SER A 18 9.77 14.24 -12.54
CA SER A 18 8.66 13.97 -13.46
C SER A 18 8.30 12.49 -13.41
N PRO A 19 7.05 12.11 -13.68
CA PRO A 19 6.67 10.69 -13.72
C PRO A 19 7.54 9.90 -14.71
N PRO A 20 7.73 8.58 -14.48
CA PRO A 20 8.34 7.72 -15.48
C PRO A 20 7.59 7.80 -16.81
N ALA A 21 8.31 7.70 -17.92
CA ALA A 21 7.68 7.66 -19.25
C ALA A 21 6.80 6.41 -19.40
N HIS A 22 7.23 5.30 -18.80
CA HIS A 22 6.59 4.00 -18.88
C HIS A 22 6.58 3.28 -17.52
N CYS A 23 5.47 2.65 -17.18
CA CYS A 23 5.37 1.68 -16.11
C CYS A 23 5.75 0.30 -16.64
N LEU A 24 7.01 -0.10 -16.43
CA LEU A 24 7.52 -1.40 -16.90
C LEU A 24 6.73 -2.60 -16.35
N ILE A 25 6.08 -2.44 -15.19
CA ILE A 25 5.21 -3.48 -14.63
C ILE A 25 3.92 -3.63 -15.43
N CYS A 26 3.33 -2.54 -15.90
CA CYS A 26 2.11 -2.58 -16.73
C CYS A 26 2.37 -2.99 -18.18
N GLU A 27 3.60 -2.79 -18.67
CA GLU A 27 4.02 -3.22 -20.02
C GLU A 27 4.49 -4.68 -20.07
N ASP A 28 4.72 -5.30 -18.91
CA ASP A 28 4.90 -6.75 -18.80
C ASP A 28 3.59 -7.46 -19.21
N GLU A 29 3.70 -8.50 -20.03
CA GLU A 29 2.57 -9.26 -20.58
C GLU A 29 1.67 -9.91 -19.51
N ARG A 30 2.18 -10.08 -18.29
CA ARG A 30 1.43 -10.63 -17.15
C ARG A 30 0.55 -9.57 -16.48
N GLN A 31 0.62 -8.33 -16.94
CA GLN A 31 -0.15 -7.22 -16.45
C GLN A 31 -0.82 -6.47 -17.62
N TYR A 32 -1.42 -5.32 -17.33
CA TYR A 32 -2.10 -4.51 -18.32
C TYR A 32 -1.87 -3.01 -18.08
N ILE A 33 -2.07 -2.25 -19.15
CA ILE A 33 -2.16 -0.79 -19.13
C ILE A 33 -3.62 -0.41 -18.86
N GLY A 34 -3.85 0.59 -18.01
CA GLY A 34 -5.19 1.08 -17.70
C GLY A 34 -5.94 1.63 -18.92
N VAL A 35 -7.27 1.65 -18.85
CA VAL A 35 -8.13 2.11 -19.96
C VAL A 35 -7.87 3.56 -20.40
N ASN A 36 -7.33 4.39 -19.51
CA ASN A 36 -6.96 5.78 -19.78
C ASN A 36 -5.47 5.93 -20.16
N GLY A 37 -4.77 4.83 -20.41
CA GLY A 37 -3.31 4.79 -20.51
C GLY A 37 -2.63 4.71 -19.15
N GLN A 38 -1.35 5.06 -19.11
CA GLN A 38 -0.57 5.06 -17.87
C GLN A 38 -0.73 6.40 -17.15
N GLU A 39 -1.29 6.33 -15.95
CA GLU A 39 -1.51 7.49 -15.09
C GLU A 39 -0.71 7.34 -13.79
N TRP A 40 -0.36 8.49 -13.19
CA TRP A 40 0.55 8.57 -12.06
C TRP A 40 -0.06 9.36 -10.91
N THR A 41 0.18 8.91 -9.69
CA THR A 41 -0.12 9.63 -8.44
C THR A 41 1.12 9.62 -7.54
N SER A 42 0.98 10.11 -6.31
CA SER A 42 1.97 9.93 -5.25
C SER A 42 1.26 9.73 -3.92
N ARG A 43 1.99 9.27 -2.90
CA ARG A 43 1.45 9.14 -1.55
C ARG A 43 0.88 10.46 -1.03
N GLU A 44 1.56 11.58 -1.28
CA GLU A 44 1.14 12.92 -0.86
C GLU A 44 -0.17 13.33 -1.54
N ILE A 45 -0.29 13.09 -2.85
CA ILE A 45 -1.52 13.36 -3.60
C ILE A 45 -2.67 12.52 -3.05
N MET A 46 -2.44 11.22 -2.84
CA MET A 46 -3.44 10.30 -2.28
C MET A 46 -3.89 10.75 -0.88
N ILE A 47 -2.97 11.16 0.00
CA ILE A 47 -3.30 11.70 1.32
C ILE A 47 -4.12 13.00 1.19
N SER A 48 -3.66 13.96 0.39
CA SER A 48 -4.35 15.25 0.23
C SER A 48 -5.75 15.13 -0.36
N SER A 49 -6.01 14.06 -1.11
CA SER A 49 -7.32 13.80 -1.71
C SER A 49 -8.40 13.45 -0.68
N ASN A 50 -8.01 13.02 0.53
CA ASN A 50 -8.89 12.47 1.58
C ASN A 50 -9.84 11.35 1.08
N LYS A 51 -9.54 10.73 -0.06
CA LYS A 51 -10.37 9.70 -0.70
C LYS A 51 -10.10 8.30 -0.14
N TYR A 52 -8.86 8.06 0.26
CA TYR A 52 -8.38 6.74 0.66
C TYR A 52 -8.24 6.64 2.17
N LYS A 53 -8.48 5.44 2.69
CA LYS A 53 -8.16 4.98 4.04
C LYS A 53 -7.78 3.50 3.95
N ASN A 54 -7.08 2.94 4.93
CA ASN A 54 -6.95 1.50 5.02
C ASN A 54 -7.98 0.94 6.00
N LYS A 55 -8.74 -0.06 5.56
CA LYS A 55 -9.55 -0.90 6.43
C LYS A 55 -8.67 -2.01 6.99
N ILE A 56 -8.77 -2.23 8.30
CA ILE A 56 -8.07 -3.32 8.98
C ILE A 56 -9.08 -4.39 9.37
N ILE A 57 -8.80 -5.63 9.02
CA ILE A 57 -9.70 -6.77 9.22
C ILE A 57 -8.89 -7.88 9.89
N GLU A 58 -9.34 -8.38 11.04
CA GLU A 58 -8.79 -9.60 11.61
C GLU A 58 -9.33 -10.78 10.80
N GLU A 59 -8.45 -11.46 10.07
CA GLU A 59 -8.80 -12.62 9.24
C GLU A 59 -8.81 -13.89 10.09
N GLU A 60 -7.86 -13.99 11.03
CA GLU A 60 -7.69 -15.06 12.01
C GLU A 60 -7.02 -14.47 13.26
N PRO A 61 -7.01 -15.16 14.42
CA PRO A 61 -6.30 -14.66 15.60
C PRO A 61 -4.85 -14.30 15.27
N ASN A 62 -4.47 -13.04 15.55
CA ASN A 62 -3.15 -12.47 15.29
C ASN A 62 -2.77 -12.28 13.81
N ILE A 63 -3.72 -12.41 12.88
CA ILE A 63 -3.52 -12.17 11.44
C ILE A 63 -4.52 -11.10 10.96
N TYR A 64 -3.98 -9.95 10.56
CA TYR A 64 -4.77 -8.78 10.14
C TYR A 64 -4.50 -8.42 8.69
N SER A 65 -5.53 -8.28 7.87
CA SER A 65 -5.40 -7.67 6.55
C SER A 65 -5.53 -6.16 6.60
N ILE A 66 -4.68 -5.48 5.83
CA ILE A 66 -4.67 -4.03 5.62
C ILE A 66 -5.09 -3.79 4.17
N VAL A 67 -6.31 -3.28 3.98
CA VAL A 67 -6.96 -3.18 2.68
C VAL A 67 -7.26 -1.71 2.36
N PRO A 68 -6.71 -1.13 1.28
CA PRO A 68 -7.07 0.21 0.84
C PRO A 68 -8.55 0.29 0.45
N GLU A 69 -9.25 1.32 0.94
CA GLU A 69 -10.64 1.63 0.61
C GLU A 69 -10.75 3.10 0.16
N PRO A 70 -11.22 3.38 -1.08
CA PRO A 70 -11.57 2.42 -2.12
C PRO A 70 -10.34 1.64 -2.64
N SER A 71 -10.59 0.51 -3.31
CA SER A 71 -9.53 -0.30 -3.92
C SER A 71 -8.64 0.55 -4.85
N PHE A 72 -7.35 0.27 -4.83
CA PHE A 72 -6.34 0.99 -5.60
C PHE A 72 -5.38 0.02 -6.29
N GLY A 73 -4.87 0.43 -7.46
CA GLY A 73 -4.04 -0.44 -8.29
C GLY A 73 -4.80 -1.70 -8.70
N ILE A 74 -4.12 -2.84 -8.58
CA ILE A 74 -4.70 -4.17 -8.81
C ILE A 74 -5.48 -4.74 -7.61
N GLY A 75 -5.74 -3.93 -6.57
CA GLY A 75 -6.46 -4.38 -5.37
C GLY A 75 -5.62 -5.21 -4.40
N GLN A 76 -4.31 -4.95 -4.34
CA GLN A 76 -3.41 -5.59 -3.37
C GLN A 76 -3.77 -5.21 -1.92
N ARG A 77 -3.52 -6.14 -1.00
CA ARG A 77 -3.63 -5.95 0.45
C ARG A 77 -2.35 -6.46 1.11
N ALA A 78 -1.99 -5.88 2.25
CA ALA A 78 -0.92 -6.41 3.10
C ALA A 78 -1.52 -7.24 4.23
N LEU A 79 -0.74 -8.15 4.80
CA LEU A 79 -1.07 -8.89 6.02
C LEU A 79 -0.07 -8.53 7.12
N LEU A 80 -0.58 -8.15 8.29
CA LEU A 80 0.19 -8.05 9.52
C LEU A 80 -0.03 -9.35 10.32
N ILE A 81 1.03 -10.12 10.51
CA ILE A 81 1.02 -11.38 11.26
C ILE A 81 1.81 -11.14 12.55
N GLN A 82 1.16 -11.26 13.70
CA GLN A 82 1.84 -11.18 14.99
C GLN A 82 2.31 -12.56 15.43
N THR A 83 3.56 -12.64 15.88
CA THR A 83 4.14 -13.85 16.45
C THR A 83 4.82 -13.52 17.78
N PRO A 84 5.07 -14.51 18.66
CA PRO A 84 5.81 -14.28 19.90
C PRO A 84 7.22 -13.69 19.70
N ASN A 85 7.82 -13.83 18.51
CA ASN A 85 9.15 -13.32 18.21
C ASN A 85 9.12 -12.00 17.42
N GLY A 86 7.95 -11.38 17.29
CA GLY A 86 7.75 -10.14 16.56
C GLY A 86 6.72 -10.24 15.43
N ASN A 87 6.50 -9.10 14.78
CA ASN A 87 5.52 -8.97 13.71
C ASN A 87 6.17 -9.18 12.33
N ILE A 88 5.42 -9.83 11.45
CA ILE A 88 5.73 -9.95 10.02
C ILE A 88 4.71 -9.11 9.26
N LEU A 89 5.19 -8.14 8.47
CA LEU A 89 4.37 -7.49 7.46
C LEU A 89 4.62 -8.18 6.12
N TRP A 90 3.61 -8.88 5.64
CA TRP A 90 3.61 -9.61 4.38
C TRP A 90 2.87 -8.81 3.31
N ASP A 91 3.50 -8.67 2.14
CA ASP A 91 3.09 -7.75 1.07
C ASP A 91 3.05 -6.26 1.46
N CYS A 92 2.83 -5.41 0.45
CA CYS A 92 2.79 -3.96 0.58
C CYS A 92 1.43 -3.42 0.12
N VAL A 93 1.05 -2.26 0.66
CA VAL A 93 -0.05 -1.45 0.14
C VAL A 93 0.48 -0.11 -0.36
N SER A 94 -0.09 0.41 -1.44
CA SER A 94 0.36 1.69 -2.02
C SER A 94 -0.04 2.91 -1.18
N TYR A 95 -1.14 2.80 -0.42
CA TYR A 95 -1.62 3.85 0.46
C TYR A 95 -1.23 3.55 1.91
N LEU A 96 -0.51 4.48 2.54
CA LEU A 96 -0.12 4.37 3.95
C LEU A 96 -0.32 5.72 4.63
N ASP A 97 -1.27 5.80 5.56
CA ASP A 97 -1.57 7.00 6.35
C ASP A 97 -1.08 6.87 7.80
N GLN A 98 -1.22 7.96 8.56
CA GLN A 98 -0.78 8.01 9.94
C GLN A 98 -1.61 7.08 10.85
N GLN A 99 -2.90 6.89 10.55
CA GLN A 99 -3.79 6.04 11.33
C GLN A 99 -3.37 4.57 11.22
N THR A 100 -3.06 4.10 10.00
CA THR A 100 -2.55 2.75 9.74
C THR A 100 -1.20 2.54 10.43
N ILE A 101 -0.28 3.51 10.33
CA ILE A 101 1.03 3.44 11.00
C ILE A 101 0.85 3.30 12.52
N GLN A 102 -0.04 4.10 13.10
CA GLN A 102 -0.29 4.08 14.53
C GLN A 102 -0.85 2.73 14.99
N TYR A 103 -1.82 2.18 14.27
CA TYR A 103 -2.35 0.85 14.53
C TYR A 103 -1.24 -0.22 14.50
N ILE A 104 -0.38 -0.21 13.47
CA ILE A 104 0.70 -1.19 13.35
C ILE A 104 1.67 -1.08 14.54
N LYS A 105 1.97 0.15 15.00
CA LYS A 105 2.85 0.37 16.16
C LYS A 105 2.25 -0.15 17.46
N GLU A 106 0.96 0.08 17.69
CA GLU A 106 0.26 -0.44 18.87
C GLU A 106 0.34 -1.98 18.92
N LYS A 107 0.23 -2.64 17.77
CA LYS A 107 0.43 -4.10 17.64
C LYS A 107 1.87 -4.58 17.83
N ILE A 108 2.87 -3.69 17.76
CA ILE A 108 4.26 -4.03 18.12
C ILE A 108 4.41 -3.94 19.64
N ASP A 109 3.85 -2.90 20.24
CA ASP A 109 3.97 -2.64 21.68
C ASP A 109 3.20 -3.70 22.50
N ASP A 110 2.07 -4.22 22.01
CA ASP A 110 1.31 -5.31 22.64
C ASP A 110 2.13 -6.60 22.86
N LEU A 111 3.17 -6.85 22.07
CA LEU A 111 4.05 -8.03 22.23
C LEU A 111 5.09 -7.87 23.35
N SER A 112 5.21 -6.68 23.95
CA SER A 112 6.19 -6.39 25.01
C SER A 112 5.63 -6.52 26.42
N ALA A 113 4.37 -6.96 26.56
CA ALA A 113 3.66 -7.06 27.83
C ALA A 113 3.82 -8.41 28.56
N ASP A 114 4.62 -9.35 28.03
CA ASP A 114 4.95 -10.65 28.64
C ASP A 114 6.44 -10.75 29.04
#